data_AF-I9R6J0-F1
#
_entry.id   AF-I9R6J0-F1
#
_cell.length_a   1.000
_cell.length_b   1.000
_cell.length_c   1.000
_cell.angle_alpha   90.00
_cell.angle_beta   90.00
_cell.angle_gamma   90.00
#
_symmetry.space_group_name_H-M   'P 1'
#
loop_
_entity.id
_entity.type
_entity.pdbx_description
1 polymer ?
#
loop_
_entity_poly.entity_id
_entity_poly.type
_entity_poly.pdbx_seq_one_letter_code
_entity_poly.pdbx_strand_id
1 'polypeptide(L)'
;MGTLYGIDGALLERQYRNHLSGYLHWDQLTHAQDWLLFEKNIGAYVCIDEVALSRGELYTILTNKAAHGGKGSIIAIIKGTDVCTVSSVLLRLSRRRRYQVREITLDMAPNMEQIARSCFPAAKRVTDRFHVQKLAYEAVQEMRVKARWEALDEESTQIAYAKACGRIYHAPVFSNGDTRKQLLARSIYLLYKKESLWTQSQRERADILFKEYPEIKKGYYLAMRLGLIYHQCKFKDVALTRLARWYDEVDKSGFLAFGRVARSIQTHYLNIINFFEKRATNAAAESFNAKLKAFRAQFRGVKDKAFFLYRLTMLYA
;
A
#
# COMPACT_ATOMS: atom_id res chain seq x y z
N MET A 1 34.24 5.98 4.37
CA MET A 1 34.61 6.49 5.71
C MET A 1 35.54 5.53 6.45
N GLY A 2 35.16 4.29 6.76
CA GLY A 2 36.04 3.35 7.52
C GLY A 2 37.40 3.04 6.86
N THR A 3 37.43 2.82 5.55
CA THR A 3 38.66 2.64 4.77
C THR A 3 39.53 3.90 4.65
N LEU A 4 38.96 5.09 4.86
CA LEU A 4 39.68 6.36 4.76
C LEU A 4 40.47 6.69 6.05
N TYR A 5 40.05 6.12 7.18
CA TYR A 5 40.65 6.35 8.51
C TYR A 5 41.26 5.08 9.13
N GLY A 6 41.36 3.98 8.37
CA GLY A 6 41.91 2.71 8.88
C GLY A 6 41.08 2.03 9.97
N ILE A 7 39.78 2.34 10.06
CA ILE A 7 38.90 1.81 11.10
C ILE A 7 38.13 0.61 10.55
N ASP A 8 38.29 -0.55 11.20
CA ASP A 8 37.47 -1.74 10.94
C ASP A 8 36.00 -1.44 11.28
N GLY A 9 35.15 -1.45 10.26
CA GLY A 9 33.72 -1.17 10.40
C GLY A 9 32.99 -2.19 11.29
N ALA A 10 33.42 -3.46 11.30
CA ALA A 10 32.81 -4.48 12.15
C ALA A 10 33.16 -4.26 13.62
N LEU A 11 34.43 -3.90 13.90
CA LEU A 11 34.86 -3.51 15.24
C LEU A 11 34.12 -2.25 15.71
N LEU A 12 34.01 -1.23 14.85
CA LEU A 12 33.30 0.01 15.18
C LEU A 12 31.82 -0.25 15.49
N GLU A 13 31.13 -1.08 14.69
CA GLU A 13 29.73 -1.42 14.95
C GLU A 13 29.57 -2.15 16.29
N ARG A 14 30.48 -3.09 16.61
CA ARG A 14 30.47 -3.82 17.89
C ARG A 14 30.75 -2.89 19.07
N GLN A 15 31.74 -2.01 18.96
CA GLN A 15 32.07 -1.02 19.99
C GLN A 15 30.91 -0.03 20.19
N TYR A 16 30.32 0.45 19.10
CA TYR A 16 29.16 1.32 19.16
C TYR A 16 27.99 0.64 19.87
N ARG A 17 27.65 -0.59 19.48
CA ARG A 17 26.59 -1.37 20.13
C ARG A 17 26.83 -1.58 21.62
N ASN A 18 28.02 -2.06 21.99
CA ASN A 18 28.26 -2.57 23.33
C ASN A 18 28.66 -1.49 24.34
N HIS A 19 29.22 -0.38 23.88
CA HIS A 19 29.84 0.60 24.78
C HIS A 19 29.41 2.04 24.53
N LEU A 20 29.27 2.47 23.27
CA LEU A 20 29.09 3.91 22.96
C LEU A 20 27.62 4.34 22.83
N SER A 21 26.76 3.44 22.38
CA SER A 21 25.42 3.81 21.94
C SER A 21 24.40 3.89 23.07
N GLY A 22 24.65 3.30 24.23
CA GLY A 22 23.67 3.15 25.31
C GLY A 22 22.69 1.99 25.14
N TYR A 23 22.79 1.21 24.04
CA TYR A 23 21.88 0.10 23.73
C TYR A 23 21.67 -0.90 24.87
N LEU A 24 22.74 -1.28 25.58
CA LEU A 24 22.66 -2.25 26.70
C LEU A 24 21.91 -1.72 27.93
N HIS A 25 21.75 -0.39 28.04
CA HIS A 25 21.03 0.27 29.14
C HIS A 25 19.66 0.80 28.68
N TRP A 26 19.24 0.45 27.47
CA TRP A 26 17.94 0.85 26.96
C TRP A 26 16.84 0.14 27.73
N ASP A 27 15.94 0.92 28.33
CA ASP A 27 14.84 0.47 29.17
C ASP A 27 13.88 -0.51 28.47
N GLN A 28 13.78 -0.42 27.15
CA GLN A 28 12.94 -1.30 26.34
C GLN A 28 13.66 -2.55 25.80
N LEU A 29 14.95 -2.73 26.08
CA LEU A 29 15.78 -3.80 25.49
C LEU A 29 15.18 -5.20 25.69
N THR A 30 14.60 -5.48 26.86
CA THR A 30 14.07 -6.80 27.24
C THR A 30 12.92 -7.27 26.36
N HIS A 31 12.16 -6.35 25.77
CA HIS A 31 11.01 -6.63 24.91
C HIS A 31 11.14 -6.02 23.50
N ALA A 32 12.29 -5.43 23.17
CA ALA A 32 12.49 -4.63 21.96
C ALA A 32 12.24 -5.38 20.65
N GLN A 33 12.35 -6.71 20.66
CA GLN A 33 12.06 -7.54 19.48
C GLN A 33 10.56 -7.72 19.23
N ASP A 34 9.74 -7.58 20.27
CA ASP A 34 8.31 -7.84 20.21
C ASP A 34 7.50 -6.55 20.17
N TRP A 35 7.88 -5.54 20.96
CA TRP A 35 7.22 -4.24 20.90
C TRP A 35 8.07 -3.10 21.45
N LEU A 36 7.75 -1.89 20.99
CA LEU A 36 8.33 -0.62 21.42
C LEU A 36 7.24 0.43 21.53
N LEU A 37 7.28 1.25 22.58
CA LEU A 37 6.29 2.29 22.86
C LEU A 37 6.95 3.61 23.21
N PHE A 38 6.44 4.69 22.61
CA PHE A 38 6.90 6.06 22.80
C PHE A 38 5.69 6.97 23.04
N GLU A 39 5.13 6.87 24.23
CA GLU A 39 3.88 7.54 24.59
C GLU A 39 3.91 9.07 24.40
N LYS A 40 5.08 9.68 24.61
CA LYS A 40 5.28 11.13 24.44
C LYS A 40 5.06 11.60 22.99
N ASN A 41 5.17 10.69 22.02
CA ASN A 41 5.03 10.99 20.60
C ASN A 41 3.59 10.96 20.10
N ILE A 42 2.63 10.57 20.95
CA ILE A 42 1.22 10.52 20.56
C ILE A 42 0.70 11.93 20.26
N GLY A 43 0.32 12.14 19.01
CA GLY A 43 -0.32 13.35 18.51
C GLY A 43 -1.83 13.19 18.27
N ALA A 44 -2.49 14.28 17.88
CA ALA A 44 -3.91 14.26 17.54
C ALA A 44 -4.22 13.50 16.24
N TYR A 45 -3.22 13.33 15.36
CA TYR A 45 -3.34 12.70 14.05
C TYR A 45 -2.31 11.60 13.93
N VAL A 46 -2.78 10.35 13.90
CA VAL A 46 -1.90 9.18 13.87
C VAL A 46 -2.20 8.32 12.66
N CYS A 47 -1.26 7.43 12.36
CA CYS A 47 -1.38 6.52 11.25
C CYS A 47 -0.95 5.13 11.70
N ILE A 48 -1.74 4.11 11.37
CA ILE A 48 -1.42 2.71 11.64
C ILE A 48 -1.23 1.99 10.31
N ASP A 49 -0.11 1.29 10.18
CA ASP A 49 0.23 0.58 8.96
C ASP A 49 1.06 -0.67 9.27
N GLU A 50 1.11 -1.59 8.31
CA GLU A 50 1.91 -2.80 8.35
C GLU A 50 3.24 -2.60 7.60
N VAL A 51 4.32 -3.16 8.15
CA VAL A 51 5.58 -3.24 7.42
C VAL A 51 6.30 -4.56 7.62
N ALA A 52 6.85 -5.11 6.53
CA ALA A 52 7.72 -6.27 6.58
C ALA A 52 9.16 -5.84 6.96
N LEU A 53 9.61 -6.21 8.16
CA LEU A 53 10.92 -5.81 8.69
C LEU A 53 12.05 -6.74 8.21
N SER A 54 11.90 -8.06 8.34
CA SER A 54 12.91 -9.04 7.94
C SER A 54 12.28 -10.40 7.62
N ARG A 55 12.74 -11.06 6.55
CA ARG A 55 12.37 -12.45 6.19
C ARG A 55 10.86 -12.76 6.24
N GLY A 56 10.01 -11.79 5.87
CA GLY A 56 8.55 -11.95 5.89
C GLY A 56 7.86 -11.64 7.22
N GLU A 57 8.62 -11.29 8.27
CA GLU A 57 8.03 -10.86 9.55
C GLU A 57 7.40 -9.48 9.43
N LEU A 58 6.12 -9.43 9.77
CA LEU A 58 5.28 -8.24 9.74
C LEU A 58 5.30 -7.54 11.09
N TYR A 59 5.29 -6.22 11.05
CA TYR A 59 5.17 -5.36 12.22
C TYR A 59 4.06 -4.35 11.97
N THR A 60 3.24 -4.13 13.00
CA THR A 60 2.30 -3.01 13.04
C THR A 60 3.03 -1.78 13.58
N ILE A 61 3.03 -0.68 12.82
CA ILE A 61 3.64 0.58 13.22
C ILE A 61 2.56 1.64 13.39
N LEU A 62 2.57 2.30 14.55
CA LEU A 62 1.78 3.49 14.82
C LEU A 62 2.70 4.71 14.73
N THR A 63 2.34 5.67 13.88
CA THR A 63 3.14 6.88 13.64
C THR A 63 2.37 8.16 13.91
N ASN A 64 3.07 9.20 14.38
CA ASN A 64 2.56 10.56 14.50
C ASN A 64 2.73 11.30 13.17
N LYS A 65 1.62 11.76 12.60
CA LYS A 65 1.62 12.45 11.30
C LYS A 65 2.27 13.83 11.37
N ALA A 66 2.22 14.50 12.53
CA ALA A 66 2.77 15.84 12.73
C ALA A 66 4.31 15.89 12.69
N ALA A 67 4.97 14.75 12.88
CA ALA A 67 6.43 14.66 12.87
C ALA A 67 7.03 14.49 11.46
N HIS A 68 6.20 14.36 10.42
CA HIS A 68 6.62 14.27 9.01
C HIS A 68 7.71 13.21 8.72
N GLY A 69 7.69 12.09 9.46
CA GLY A 69 8.68 11.02 9.34
C GLY A 69 10.07 11.41 9.85
N GLY A 70 10.19 12.47 10.65
CA GLY A 70 11.39 12.86 11.40
C GLY A 70 11.35 12.32 12.84
N LYS A 71 12.11 12.96 13.74
CA LYS A 71 12.13 12.62 15.18
C LYS A 71 10.73 12.76 15.80
N GLY A 72 10.36 11.86 16.69
CA GLY A 72 9.01 11.81 17.28
C GLY A 72 7.91 11.24 16.36
N SER A 73 8.26 10.63 15.24
CA SER A 73 7.29 9.97 14.35
C SER A 73 6.85 8.61 14.87
N ILE A 74 7.72 7.83 15.50
CA ILE A 74 7.37 6.49 16.00
C ILE A 74 6.59 6.65 17.30
N ILE A 75 5.35 6.15 17.34
CA ILE A 75 4.58 6.00 18.58
C ILE A 75 4.70 4.56 19.09
N ALA A 76 4.53 3.59 18.18
CA ALA A 76 4.66 2.18 18.52
C ALA A 76 5.21 1.37 17.34
N ILE A 77 5.99 0.34 17.66
CA ILE A 77 6.37 -0.73 16.72
C ILE A 77 6.02 -2.03 17.42
N ILE A 78 5.20 -2.87 16.80
CA ILE A 78 4.68 -4.09 17.43
C ILE A 78 4.83 -5.24 16.44
N LYS A 79 5.44 -6.33 16.86
CA LYS A 79 5.62 -7.53 16.04
C LYS A 79 4.26 -8.20 15.82
N GLY A 80 3.99 -8.52 14.56
CA GLY A 80 2.75 -9.11 14.10
C GLY A 80 1.65 -8.09 13.81
N THR A 81 0.52 -8.62 13.35
CA THR A 81 -0.67 -7.87 12.92
C THR A 81 -1.96 -8.44 13.53
N ASP A 82 -1.80 -9.39 14.45
CA ASP A 82 -2.91 -9.99 15.21
C ASP A 82 -3.55 -8.96 16.13
N VAL A 83 -4.88 -8.91 16.12
CA VAL A 83 -5.66 -7.90 16.83
C VAL A 83 -5.42 -7.98 18.33
N CYS A 84 -5.43 -9.19 18.90
CA CYS A 84 -5.29 -9.39 20.34
C CYS A 84 -3.91 -8.95 20.81
N THR A 85 -2.87 -9.39 20.12
CA THR A 85 -1.47 -9.07 20.40
C THR A 85 -1.23 -7.57 20.32
N VAL A 86 -1.57 -6.94 19.18
CA VAL A 86 -1.34 -5.52 18.96
C VAL A 86 -2.15 -4.66 19.93
N SER A 87 -3.42 -5.02 20.18
CA SER A 87 -4.26 -4.27 21.12
C SER A 87 -3.73 -4.37 22.54
N SER A 88 -3.29 -5.54 22.99
CA SER A 88 -2.74 -5.72 24.34
C SER A 88 -1.54 -4.82 24.61
N VAL A 89 -0.70 -4.59 23.60
CA VAL A 89 0.46 -3.70 23.68
C VAL A 89 0.03 -2.24 23.63
N LEU A 90 -0.82 -1.85 22.67
CA LEU A 90 -1.28 -0.46 22.55
C LEU A 90 -2.09 0.00 23.78
N LEU A 91 -2.81 -0.90 24.45
CA LEU A 91 -3.55 -0.59 25.68
C LEU A 91 -2.64 -0.28 26.88
N ARG A 92 -1.33 -0.57 26.80
CA ARG A 92 -0.33 -0.12 27.79
C ARG A 92 -0.10 1.39 27.75
N LEU A 93 -0.36 2.04 26.60
CA LEU A 93 -0.35 3.50 26.50
C LEU A 93 -1.49 4.08 27.35
N SER A 94 -1.23 5.19 28.06
CA SER A 94 -2.24 5.74 28.97
C SER A 94 -3.53 6.06 28.24
N ARG A 95 -4.65 5.82 28.93
CA ARG A 95 -5.99 6.13 28.42
C ARG A 95 -6.08 7.61 28.01
N ARG A 96 -5.48 8.52 28.79
CA ARG A 96 -5.47 9.95 28.50
C ARG A 96 -4.86 10.24 27.13
N ARG A 97 -3.70 9.66 26.81
CA ARG A 97 -3.06 9.88 25.50
C ARG A 97 -3.85 9.26 24.36
N ARG A 98 -4.38 8.05 24.53
CA ARG A 98 -5.18 7.40 23.48
C ARG A 98 -6.46 8.17 23.13
N TYR A 99 -7.09 8.81 24.12
CA TYR A 99 -8.27 9.66 23.90
C TYR A 99 -7.96 11.04 23.31
N GLN A 100 -6.70 11.45 23.23
CA GLN A 100 -6.30 12.70 22.55
C GLN A 100 -6.22 12.54 21.03
N VAL A 101 -6.12 11.30 20.54
CA VAL A 101 -6.13 11.01 19.11
C VAL A 101 -7.50 11.35 18.54
N ARG A 102 -7.54 12.30 17.61
CA ARG A 102 -8.76 12.77 16.94
C ARG A 102 -9.03 12.03 15.64
N GLU A 103 -7.98 11.56 14.99
CA GLU A 103 -8.07 10.86 13.71
C GLU A 103 -6.95 9.82 13.58
N ILE A 104 -7.31 8.66 13.03
CA ILE A 104 -6.39 7.60 12.66
C ILE A 104 -6.61 7.21 11.20
N THR A 105 -5.55 7.32 10.40
CA THR A 105 -5.54 6.79 9.03
C THR A 105 -5.05 5.34 9.01
N LEU A 106 -5.75 4.49 8.26
CA LEU A 106 -5.46 3.07 8.07
C LEU A 106 -5.83 2.60 6.66
N ASP A 107 -5.38 1.41 6.29
CA ASP A 107 -5.83 0.71 5.10
C ASP A 107 -7.24 0.08 5.31
N MET A 108 -7.63 -0.86 4.46
CA MET A 108 -8.91 -1.59 4.59
C MET A 108 -8.74 -2.96 5.26
N ALA A 109 -7.61 -3.24 5.89
CA ALA A 109 -7.40 -4.52 6.54
C ALA A 109 -8.30 -4.62 7.79
N PRO A 110 -9.12 -5.69 7.94
CA PRO A 110 -10.09 -5.80 9.04
C PRO A 110 -9.44 -5.74 10.44
N ASN A 111 -8.24 -6.28 10.57
CA ASN A 111 -7.47 -6.24 11.81
C ASN A 111 -7.10 -4.80 12.21
N MET A 112 -6.64 -3.96 11.27
CA MET A 112 -6.28 -2.58 11.55
C MET A 112 -7.49 -1.75 12.01
N GLU A 113 -8.64 -1.96 11.39
CA GLU A 113 -9.89 -1.32 11.80
C GLU A 113 -10.29 -1.72 13.23
N GLN A 114 -10.20 -3.01 13.56
CA GLN A 114 -10.53 -3.51 14.89
C GLN A 114 -9.56 -3.00 15.95
N ILE A 115 -8.26 -2.96 15.67
CA ILE A 115 -7.23 -2.39 16.55
C ILE A 115 -7.53 -0.91 16.80
N ALA A 116 -7.77 -0.13 15.75
CA ALA A 116 -8.07 1.29 15.85
C ALA A 116 -9.32 1.56 16.69
N ARG A 117 -10.39 0.78 16.47
CA ARG A 117 -11.65 0.90 17.22
C ARG A 117 -11.48 0.60 18.71
N SER A 118 -10.71 -0.42 19.06
CA SER A 118 -10.50 -0.83 20.46
C SER A 118 -9.53 0.10 21.20
N CYS A 119 -8.44 0.50 20.54
CA CYS A 119 -7.36 1.25 21.19
C CYS A 119 -7.58 2.77 21.18
N PHE A 120 -8.21 3.31 20.14
CA PHE A 120 -8.44 4.75 19.93
C PHE A 120 -9.92 5.07 19.69
N PRO A 121 -10.80 4.79 20.68
CA PRO A 121 -12.26 4.84 20.47
C PRO A 121 -12.81 6.23 20.12
N ALA A 122 -12.12 7.30 20.52
CA ALA A 122 -12.51 8.68 20.22
C ALA A 122 -12.05 9.17 18.83
N ALA A 123 -11.15 8.43 18.18
CA ALA A 123 -10.57 8.84 16.91
C ALA A 123 -11.50 8.52 15.74
N LYS A 124 -11.67 9.48 14.83
CA LYS A 124 -12.27 9.21 13.51
C LYS A 124 -11.32 8.32 12.72
N ARG A 125 -11.82 7.18 12.25
CA ARG A 125 -11.10 6.29 11.34
C ARG A 125 -11.26 6.81 9.91
N VAL A 126 -10.15 6.91 9.20
CA VAL A 126 -10.11 7.35 7.80
C VAL A 126 -9.41 6.27 6.99
N THR A 127 -10.13 5.67 6.04
CA THR A 127 -9.54 4.71 5.10
C THR A 127 -8.76 5.46 4.04
N ASP A 128 -7.54 5.00 3.78
CA ASP A 128 -6.68 5.63 2.79
C ASP A 128 -7.19 5.45 1.35
N ARG A 129 -7.26 6.57 0.63
CA ARG A 129 -7.80 6.61 -0.73
C ARG A 129 -6.97 5.82 -1.73
N PHE A 130 -5.65 5.68 -1.52
CA PHE A 130 -4.79 4.98 -2.47
C PHE A 130 -5.03 3.47 -2.40
N HIS A 131 -5.29 2.93 -1.21
CA HIS A 131 -5.72 1.54 -1.05
C HIS A 131 -7.08 1.27 -1.73
N VAL A 132 -8.04 2.20 -1.63
CA VAL A 132 -9.33 2.07 -2.34
C VAL A 132 -9.14 2.11 -3.86
N GLN A 133 -8.35 3.06 -4.35
CA GLN A 133 -8.04 3.17 -5.78
C GLN A 133 -7.30 1.95 -6.30
N LYS A 134 -6.40 1.37 -5.49
CA LYS A 134 -5.64 0.17 -5.83
C LYS A 134 -6.56 -1.01 -6.13
N LEU A 135 -7.62 -1.23 -5.33
CA LEU A 135 -8.60 -2.29 -5.61
C LEU A 135 -9.24 -2.14 -6.99
N ALA A 136 -9.60 -0.91 -7.38
CA ALA A 136 -10.18 -0.66 -8.70
C ALA A 136 -9.18 -0.92 -9.82
N TYR A 137 -7.90 -0.58 -9.63
CA TYR A 137 -6.87 -0.95 -10.60
C TYR A 137 -6.63 -2.44 -10.69
N GLU A 138 -6.58 -3.15 -9.56
CA GLU A 138 -6.46 -4.60 -9.52
C GLU A 138 -7.63 -5.28 -10.24
N ALA A 139 -8.85 -4.74 -10.15
CA ALA A 139 -9.99 -5.23 -10.92
C ALA A 139 -9.78 -5.10 -12.45
N VAL A 140 -9.22 -3.98 -12.93
CA VAL A 140 -8.86 -3.82 -14.36
C VAL A 140 -7.75 -4.81 -14.75
N GLN A 141 -6.76 -5.01 -13.88
CA GLN A 141 -5.69 -5.97 -14.14
C GLN A 141 -6.21 -7.40 -14.20
N GLU A 142 -7.19 -7.77 -13.37
CA GLU A 142 -7.83 -9.09 -13.42
C GLU A 142 -8.47 -9.34 -14.79
N MET A 143 -9.22 -8.35 -15.30
CA MET A 143 -9.81 -8.42 -16.65
C MET A 143 -8.74 -8.58 -17.74
N ARG A 144 -7.65 -7.81 -17.64
CA ARG A 144 -6.51 -7.91 -18.57
C ARG A 144 -5.79 -9.26 -18.48
N VAL A 145 -5.60 -9.79 -17.27
CA VAL A 145 -4.98 -11.10 -17.05
C VAL A 145 -5.84 -12.20 -17.66
N LYS A 146 -7.17 -12.14 -17.46
CA LYS A 146 -8.12 -13.07 -18.09
C LYS A 146 -8.00 -13.05 -19.61
N ALA A 147 -8.08 -11.86 -20.21
CA ALA A 147 -7.90 -11.69 -21.67
C ALA A 147 -6.55 -12.21 -22.18
N ARG A 148 -5.50 -12.15 -21.34
CA ARG A 148 -4.16 -12.65 -21.70
C ARG A 148 -4.10 -14.16 -21.72
N TRP A 149 -4.78 -14.84 -20.80
CA TRP A 149 -4.89 -16.29 -20.82
C TRP A 149 -5.65 -16.76 -22.05
N GLU A 150 -6.80 -16.14 -22.35
CA GLU A 150 -7.59 -16.44 -23.56
C GLU A 150 -6.75 -16.27 -24.84
N ALA A 151 -5.95 -15.20 -24.94
CA ALA A 151 -5.06 -14.99 -26.08
C ALA A 151 -3.92 -16.02 -26.18
N LEU A 152 -3.41 -16.53 -25.04
CA LEU A 152 -2.38 -17.57 -25.02
C LEU A 152 -2.96 -18.94 -25.45
N ASP A 153 -4.19 -19.22 -25.05
CA ASP A 153 -4.88 -20.48 -25.40
C ASP A 153 -5.24 -20.50 -26.90
N GLU A 154 -5.71 -19.37 -27.44
CA GLU A 154 -5.97 -19.20 -28.87
C GLU A 154 -4.68 -19.37 -29.68
N GLU A 155 -3.58 -18.71 -29.28
CA GLU A 155 -2.29 -18.84 -29.94
C GLU A 155 -1.76 -20.29 -29.88
N SER A 156 -1.88 -20.96 -28.74
CA SER A 156 -1.45 -22.36 -28.59
C SER A 156 -2.23 -23.29 -29.52
N THR A 157 -3.52 -23.06 -29.68
CA THR A 157 -4.39 -23.80 -30.62
C THR A 157 -3.94 -23.58 -32.06
N GLN A 158 -3.64 -22.33 -32.44
CA GLN A 158 -3.17 -21.99 -33.79
C GLN A 158 -1.78 -22.59 -34.09
N ILE A 159 -0.88 -22.62 -33.10
CA ILE A 159 0.44 -23.26 -33.21
C ILE A 159 0.27 -24.77 -33.43
N ALA A 160 -0.59 -25.43 -32.64
CA ALA A 160 -0.85 -26.86 -32.77
C ALA A 160 -1.41 -27.21 -34.15
N TYR A 161 -2.35 -26.40 -34.65
CA TYR A 161 -2.91 -26.55 -35.98
C TYR A 161 -1.86 -26.36 -37.08
N ALA A 162 -1.06 -25.29 -37.03
CA ALA A 162 0.00 -25.04 -38.00
C ALA A 162 1.00 -26.21 -38.05
N LYS A 163 1.41 -26.71 -36.88
CA LYS A 163 2.29 -27.87 -36.76
C LYS A 163 1.67 -29.13 -37.37
N ALA A 164 0.40 -29.39 -37.14
CA ALA A 164 -0.32 -30.53 -37.73
C ALA A 164 -0.39 -30.43 -39.26
N CYS A 165 -0.49 -29.22 -39.81
CA CYS A 165 -0.46 -28.96 -41.25
C CYS A 165 0.96 -28.82 -41.85
N GLY A 166 2.03 -29.03 -41.07
CA GLY A 166 3.41 -28.88 -41.54
C GLY A 166 3.82 -27.42 -41.86
N ARG A 167 3.09 -26.43 -41.33
CA ARG A 167 3.35 -25.00 -41.53
C ARG A 167 3.98 -24.37 -40.28
N ILE A 168 4.78 -23.32 -40.48
CA ILE A 168 5.30 -22.49 -39.37
C ILE A 168 4.23 -21.48 -38.98
N TYR A 169 3.94 -21.38 -37.68
CA TYR A 169 3.02 -20.37 -37.15
C TYR A 169 3.72 -19.01 -37.05
N HIS A 170 3.09 -17.98 -37.62
CA HIS A 170 3.50 -16.59 -37.47
C HIS A 170 2.40 -15.82 -36.75
N ALA A 171 2.71 -15.30 -35.56
CA ALA A 171 1.74 -14.56 -34.77
C ALA A 171 1.37 -13.23 -35.46
N PRO A 172 0.07 -12.90 -35.59
CA PRO A 172 -0.35 -11.59 -36.05
C PRO A 172 0.18 -10.48 -35.14
N VAL A 173 0.62 -9.39 -35.75
CA VAL A 173 1.11 -8.20 -35.05
C VAL A 173 0.23 -6.99 -35.34
N PHE A 174 0.06 -6.13 -34.35
CA PHE A 174 -0.63 -4.85 -34.53
C PHE A 174 0.28 -3.79 -35.14
N SER A 175 -0.27 -2.61 -35.41
CA SER A 175 0.46 -1.47 -35.99
C SER A 175 1.66 -1.01 -35.16
N ASN A 176 1.68 -1.30 -33.86
CA ASN A 176 2.80 -1.00 -32.97
C ASN A 176 3.83 -2.14 -32.85
N GLY A 177 3.68 -3.22 -33.64
CA GLY A 177 4.55 -4.40 -33.63
C GLY A 177 4.32 -5.38 -32.47
N ASP A 178 3.38 -5.11 -31.56
CA ASP A 178 3.04 -6.06 -30.49
C ASP A 178 2.19 -7.20 -31.05
N THR A 179 2.45 -8.44 -30.61
CA THR A 179 1.46 -9.52 -30.72
C THR A 179 0.35 -9.34 -29.67
N ARG A 180 -0.77 -10.06 -29.80
CA ARG A 180 -1.89 -10.00 -28.82
C ARG A 180 -1.48 -10.23 -27.36
N LYS A 181 -0.67 -11.25 -27.09
CA LYS A 181 -0.14 -11.49 -25.72
C LYS A 181 0.81 -10.38 -25.24
N GLN A 182 1.60 -9.80 -26.15
CA GLN A 182 2.54 -8.72 -25.82
C GLN A 182 1.79 -7.42 -25.55
N LEU A 183 0.75 -7.10 -26.33
CA LEU A 183 -0.13 -5.96 -26.13
C LEU A 183 -0.69 -5.99 -24.70
N LEU A 184 -1.26 -7.12 -24.27
CA LEU A 184 -1.83 -7.28 -22.94
C LEU A 184 -0.76 -7.24 -21.85
N ALA A 185 0.41 -7.86 -22.04
CA ALA A 185 1.49 -7.83 -21.05
C ALA A 185 2.11 -6.44 -20.87
N ARG A 186 2.30 -5.69 -21.96
CA ARG A 186 2.93 -4.37 -21.97
C ARG A 186 1.98 -3.24 -21.56
N SER A 187 0.67 -3.51 -21.50
CA SER A 187 -0.35 -2.53 -21.10
C SER A 187 -0.56 -2.40 -19.59
N ILE A 188 0.20 -3.11 -18.74
CA ILE A 188 0.01 -3.07 -17.28
C ILE A 188 0.07 -1.62 -16.74
N TYR A 189 1.16 -0.91 -17.06
CA TYR A 189 1.44 0.40 -16.47
C TYR A 189 0.54 1.52 -16.96
N LEU A 190 0.04 1.47 -18.21
CA LEU A 190 -0.87 2.50 -18.72
C LEU A 190 -2.22 2.44 -18.00
N LEU A 191 -2.67 1.23 -17.61
CA LEU A 191 -3.95 1.01 -16.93
C LEU A 191 -3.95 1.46 -15.45
N TYR A 192 -2.79 1.77 -14.87
CA TYR A 192 -2.65 2.32 -13.51
C TYR A 192 -2.70 3.84 -13.44
N LYS A 193 -2.79 4.54 -14.58
CA LYS A 193 -2.67 6.00 -14.61
C LYS A 193 -3.61 6.65 -15.63
N LYS A 194 -3.84 7.95 -15.42
CA LYS A 194 -4.67 8.79 -16.29
C LYS A 194 -4.05 8.93 -17.68
N GLU A 195 -4.91 9.13 -18.67
CA GLU A 195 -4.53 9.36 -20.07
C GLU A 195 -3.56 10.53 -20.25
N SER A 196 -3.72 11.59 -19.44
CA SER A 196 -2.83 12.74 -19.46
C SER A 196 -1.38 12.42 -19.08
N LEU A 197 -1.14 11.29 -18.41
CA LEU A 197 0.18 10.83 -17.97
C LEU A 197 0.76 9.74 -18.88
N TRP A 198 0.10 9.43 -20.00
CA TRP A 198 0.61 8.47 -20.97
C TRP A 198 1.70 9.07 -21.85
N THR A 199 2.76 8.30 -22.03
CA THR A 199 3.75 8.55 -23.10
C THR A 199 3.08 8.33 -24.46
N GLN A 200 3.69 8.83 -25.54
CA GLN A 200 3.19 8.61 -26.90
C GLN A 200 3.02 7.11 -27.22
N SER A 201 4.02 6.30 -26.90
CA SER A 201 3.97 4.84 -27.06
C SER A 201 2.91 4.15 -26.19
N GLN A 202 2.46 4.77 -25.10
CA GLN A 202 1.36 4.25 -24.29
C GLN A 202 0.00 4.64 -24.86
N ARG A 203 -0.12 5.82 -25.48
CA ARG A 203 -1.35 6.24 -26.18
C ARG A 203 -1.64 5.32 -27.35
N GLU A 204 -0.66 5.13 -28.23
CA GLU A 204 -0.78 4.22 -29.38
C GLU A 204 -1.16 2.79 -28.94
N ARG A 205 -0.56 2.32 -27.85
CA ARG A 205 -0.91 1.01 -27.27
C ARG A 205 -2.32 0.98 -26.68
N ALA A 206 -2.73 2.04 -25.99
CA ALA A 206 -4.07 2.15 -25.43
C ALA A 206 -5.13 2.17 -26.52
N ASP A 207 -4.88 2.85 -27.65
CA ASP A 207 -5.79 2.90 -28.79
C ASP A 207 -6.05 1.49 -29.36
N ILE A 208 -4.97 0.72 -29.56
CA ILE A 208 -5.08 -0.68 -30.01
C ILE A 208 -5.78 -1.52 -28.94
N LEU A 209 -5.34 -1.45 -27.68
CA LEU A 209 -5.89 -2.22 -26.58
C LEU A 209 -7.39 -2.00 -26.40
N PHE A 210 -7.83 -0.75 -26.44
CA PHE A 210 -9.22 -0.38 -26.20
C PHE A 210 -10.12 -0.62 -27.40
N LYS A 211 -9.55 -0.72 -28.61
CA LYS A 211 -10.25 -1.20 -29.79
C LYS A 211 -10.47 -2.72 -29.73
N GLU A 212 -9.43 -3.48 -29.40
CA GLU A 212 -9.48 -4.95 -29.34
C GLU A 212 -10.21 -5.46 -28.08
N TYR A 213 -10.15 -4.73 -26.97
CA TYR A 213 -10.74 -5.11 -25.68
C TYR A 213 -11.62 -3.98 -25.08
N PRO A 214 -12.83 -3.74 -25.63
CA PRO A 214 -13.75 -2.71 -25.15
C PRO A 214 -14.14 -2.85 -23.67
N GLU A 215 -14.22 -4.08 -23.15
CA GLU A 215 -14.53 -4.31 -21.73
C GLU A 215 -13.39 -3.83 -20.82
N ILE A 216 -12.12 -4.00 -21.22
CA ILE A 216 -10.98 -3.44 -20.48
C ILE A 216 -11.03 -1.91 -20.49
N LYS A 217 -11.43 -1.30 -21.62
CA LYS A 217 -11.65 0.15 -21.72
C LYS A 217 -12.72 0.61 -20.71
N LYS A 218 -13.87 -0.08 -20.66
CA LYS A 218 -14.96 0.24 -19.73
C LYS A 218 -14.49 0.09 -18.27
N GLY A 219 -13.78 -0.99 -17.93
CA GLY A 219 -13.18 -1.19 -16.62
C GLY A 219 -12.18 -0.10 -16.25
N TYR A 220 -11.30 0.28 -17.18
CA TYR A 220 -10.35 1.39 -17.00
C TYR A 220 -11.07 2.70 -16.61
N TYR A 221 -12.14 3.06 -17.33
CA TYR A 221 -12.90 4.27 -17.01
C TYR A 221 -13.65 4.20 -15.68
N LEU A 222 -14.15 3.03 -15.27
CA LEU A 222 -14.72 2.86 -13.93
C LEU A 222 -13.68 3.11 -12.84
N ALA A 223 -12.45 2.61 -13.01
CA ALA A 223 -11.35 2.88 -12.09
C ALA A 223 -10.93 4.36 -12.09
N MET A 224 -10.86 5.00 -13.26
CA MET A 224 -10.56 6.44 -13.36
C MET A 224 -11.63 7.30 -12.68
N ARG A 225 -12.91 6.98 -12.88
CA ARG A 225 -14.04 7.71 -12.32
C ARG A 225 -14.06 7.64 -10.79
N LEU A 226 -13.74 6.48 -10.20
CA LEU A 226 -13.55 6.36 -8.76
C LEU A 226 -12.49 7.36 -8.24
N GLY A 227 -11.34 7.42 -8.92
CA GLY A 227 -10.27 8.36 -8.56
C GLY A 227 -10.67 9.83 -8.71
N LEU A 228 -11.53 10.15 -9.68
CA LEU A 228 -12.09 11.50 -9.85
C LEU A 228 -12.99 11.91 -8.69
N ILE A 229 -13.73 10.99 -8.07
CA ILE A 229 -14.57 11.29 -6.89
C ILE A 229 -13.69 11.84 -5.77
N TYR A 230 -12.60 11.13 -5.43
CA TYR A 230 -11.65 11.57 -4.40
C TYR A 230 -10.97 12.90 -4.72
N HIS A 231 -10.72 13.19 -6.00
CA HIS A 231 -10.05 14.41 -6.42
C HIS A 231 -10.99 15.63 -6.45
N GLN A 232 -12.20 15.47 -7.00
CA GLN A 232 -13.09 16.59 -7.31
C GLN A 232 -14.08 16.91 -6.18
N CYS A 233 -14.47 15.93 -5.36
CA CYS A 233 -15.44 16.19 -4.29
C CYS A 233 -14.77 16.92 -3.12
N LYS A 234 -15.40 18.03 -2.70
CA LYS A 234 -14.98 18.80 -1.52
C LYS A 234 -15.78 18.46 -0.28
N PHE A 235 -17.04 18.07 -0.46
CA PHE A 235 -18.00 17.85 0.63
C PHE A 235 -18.46 16.39 0.66
N LYS A 236 -18.79 15.93 1.88
CA LYS A 236 -19.17 14.54 2.14
C LYS A 236 -20.40 14.12 1.36
N ASP A 237 -21.47 14.89 1.43
CA ASP A 237 -22.74 14.69 0.74
C ASP A 237 -22.57 14.52 -0.77
N VAL A 238 -21.80 15.41 -1.42
CA VAL A 238 -21.51 15.32 -2.85
C VAL A 238 -20.73 14.03 -3.17
N ALA A 239 -19.78 13.64 -2.32
CA ALA A 239 -19.06 12.39 -2.49
C ALA A 239 -19.99 11.16 -2.37
N LEU A 240 -20.96 11.18 -1.45
CA LEU A 240 -21.95 10.10 -1.32
C LEU A 240 -22.76 9.94 -2.60
N THR A 241 -23.28 11.05 -3.14
CA THR A 241 -24.07 11.03 -4.38
C THR A 241 -23.25 10.49 -5.56
N ARG A 242 -21.98 10.88 -5.66
CA ARG A 242 -21.12 10.38 -6.76
C ARG A 242 -20.73 8.92 -6.58
N LEU A 243 -20.49 8.45 -5.35
CA LEU A 243 -20.26 7.04 -5.07
C LEU A 243 -21.50 6.20 -5.39
N ALA A 244 -22.69 6.68 -5.04
CA ALA A 244 -23.94 6.01 -5.39
C ALA A 244 -24.11 5.83 -6.92
N ARG A 245 -23.83 6.88 -7.70
CA ARG A 245 -23.82 6.79 -9.18
C ARG A 245 -22.75 5.82 -9.69
N TRP A 246 -21.57 5.83 -9.08
CA TRP A 246 -20.51 4.90 -9.45
C TRP A 246 -20.89 3.44 -9.17
N TYR A 247 -21.59 3.16 -8.06
CA TYR A 247 -22.12 1.81 -7.79
C TYR A 247 -23.12 1.35 -8.86
N ASP A 248 -24.06 2.22 -9.24
CA ASP A 248 -25.02 1.93 -10.32
C ASP A 248 -24.31 1.63 -11.66
N GLU A 249 -23.25 2.37 -11.99
CA GLU A 249 -22.42 2.08 -13.17
C GLU A 249 -21.66 0.76 -13.06
N VAL A 250 -21.17 0.40 -11.87
CA VAL A 250 -20.54 -0.89 -11.62
C VAL A 250 -21.55 -2.03 -11.79
N ASP A 251 -22.75 -1.91 -11.23
CA ASP A 251 -23.77 -2.95 -11.33
C ASP A 251 -24.22 -3.14 -12.79
N LYS A 252 -24.46 -2.04 -13.51
CA LYS A 252 -24.77 -2.05 -14.95
C LYS A 252 -23.62 -2.58 -15.81
N SER A 253 -22.39 -2.56 -15.31
CA SER A 253 -21.25 -3.08 -16.06
C SER A 253 -21.25 -4.60 -16.15
N GLY A 254 -21.82 -5.30 -15.16
CA GLY A 254 -21.76 -6.75 -15.05
C GLY A 254 -20.37 -7.29 -14.66
N PHE A 255 -19.39 -6.43 -14.35
CA PHE A 255 -18.04 -6.86 -14.04
C PHE A 255 -17.93 -7.39 -12.60
N LEU A 256 -17.79 -8.70 -12.46
CA LEU A 256 -17.62 -9.37 -11.15
C LEU A 256 -16.46 -8.78 -10.33
N ALA A 257 -15.36 -8.42 -11.01
CA ALA A 257 -14.20 -7.80 -10.36
C ALA A 257 -14.55 -6.45 -9.73
N PHE A 258 -15.25 -5.57 -10.45
CA PHE A 258 -15.71 -4.30 -9.90
C PHE A 258 -16.81 -4.47 -8.86
N GLY A 259 -17.69 -5.47 -9.00
CA GLY A 259 -18.68 -5.81 -7.97
C GLY A 259 -18.02 -6.17 -6.63
N ARG A 260 -16.86 -6.85 -6.64
CA ARG A 260 -16.05 -7.07 -5.42
C ARG A 260 -15.51 -5.76 -4.85
N VAL A 261 -14.98 -4.87 -5.70
CA VAL A 261 -14.51 -3.54 -5.27
C VAL A 261 -15.64 -2.74 -4.62
N ALA A 262 -16.83 -2.73 -5.24
CA ALA A 262 -17.99 -2.03 -4.71
C ALA A 262 -18.38 -2.53 -3.31
N ARG A 263 -18.45 -3.87 -3.13
CA ARG A 263 -18.70 -4.48 -1.82
C ARG A 263 -17.65 -4.09 -0.78
N SER A 264 -16.37 -4.10 -1.12
CA SER A 264 -15.31 -3.66 -0.20
C SER A 264 -15.49 -2.19 0.21
N ILE A 265 -15.81 -1.30 -0.73
CA ILE A 265 -16.06 0.11 -0.43
C ILE A 265 -17.30 0.28 0.45
N GLN A 266 -18.37 -0.49 0.21
CA GLN A 266 -19.58 -0.46 1.02
C GLN A 266 -19.30 -0.90 2.47
N THR A 267 -18.50 -1.95 2.67
CA THR A 267 -18.09 -2.42 4.01
C THR A 267 -17.37 -1.34 4.82
N HIS A 268 -16.49 -0.55 4.18
CA HIS A 268 -15.71 0.50 4.85
C HIS A 268 -16.28 1.91 4.60
N TYR A 269 -17.54 2.03 4.20
CA TYR A 269 -18.14 3.28 3.71
C TYR A 269 -17.94 4.46 4.64
N LEU A 270 -18.22 4.30 5.95
CA LEU A 270 -18.07 5.37 6.94
C LEU A 270 -16.63 5.88 7.04
N ASN A 271 -15.65 4.97 7.00
CA ASN A 271 -14.23 5.33 7.09
C ASN A 271 -13.75 5.99 5.80
N ILE A 272 -14.28 5.57 4.64
CA ILE A 272 -13.98 6.15 3.33
C ILE A 272 -14.53 7.58 3.23
N ILE A 273 -15.77 7.81 3.66
CA ILE A 273 -16.38 9.14 3.53
C ILE A 273 -15.75 10.16 4.49
N ASN A 274 -15.17 9.70 5.61
CA ASN A 274 -14.42 10.55 6.53
C ASN A 274 -13.21 11.22 5.86
N PHE A 275 -12.68 10.65 4.77
CA PHE A 275 -11.68 11.29 3.94
C PHE A 275 -12.12 12.70 3.50
N PHE A 276 -13.39 12.92 3.17
CA PHE A 276 -13.84 14.21 2.63
C PHE A 276 -13.96 15.34 3.66
N GLU A 277 -13.71 15.09 4.96
CA GLU A 277 -13.62 16.17 5.96
C GLU A 277 -12.27 16.89 5.93
N LYS A 278 -11.17 16.13 6.03
CA LYS A 278 -9.80 16.67 6.16
C LYS A 278 -8.85 16.23 5.06
N ARG A 279 -9.28 15.30 4.20
CA ARG A 279 -8.51 14.68 3.11
C ARG A 279 -7.22 14.03 3.60
N ALA A 280 -7.28 13.47 4.81
CA ALA A 280 -6.18 12.77 5.42
C ALA A 280 -5.85 11.47 4.67
N THR A 281 -4.57 11.24 4.41
CA THR A 281 -4.07 10.03 3.74
C THR A 281 -3.06 9.29 4.61
N ASN A 282 -2.74 8.06 4.20
CA ASN A 282 -1.67 7.23 4.77
C ASN A 282 -0.26 7.65 4.28
N ALA A 283 -0.12 8.76 3.56
CA ALA A 283 1.16 9.19 2.96
C ALA A 283 2.30 9.35 3.98
N ALA A 284 1.98 9.72 5.23
CA ALA A 284 2.96 9.79 6.31
C ALA A 284 3.55 8.41 6.65
N ALA A 285 2.71 7.37 6.76
CA ALA A 285 3.22 6.02 7.02
C ALA A 285 3.88 5.42 5.78
N GLU A 286 3.39 5.69 4.57
CA GLU A 286 4.08 5.26 3.33
C GLU A 286 5.48 5.87 3.23
N SER A 287 5.62 7.16 3.52
CA SER A 287 6.92 7.85 3.57
C SER A 287 7.82 7.25 4.65
N PHE A 288 7.27 6.96 5.82
CA PHE A 288 8.02 6.32 6.90
C PHE A 288 8.45 4.89 6.54
N ASN A 289 7.58 4.10 5.92
CA ASN A 289 7.86 2.76 5.43
C ASN A 289 8.94 2.78 4.34
N ALA A 290 8.95 3.79 3.48
CA ALA A 290 10.04 4.00 2.51
C ALA A 290 11.37 4.31 3.22
N LYS A 291 11.36 5.16 4.26
CA LYS A 291 12.56 5.45 5.09
C LYS A 291 13.06 4.19 5.80
N LEU A 292 12.17 3.37 6.37
CA LEU A 292 12.51 2.09 6.99
C LEU A 292 13.17 1.14 5.97
N LYS A 293 12.59 1.02 4.77
CA LYS A 293 13.15 0.20 3.68
C LYS A 293 14.54 0.68 3.27
N ALA A 294 14.73 1.99 3.14
CA ALA A 294 16.03 2.59 2.83
C ALA A 294 17.06 2.35 3.94
N PHE A 295 16.66 2.55 5.20
CA PHE A 295 17.50 2.28 6.37
C PHE A 295 17.93 0.81 6.42
N ARG A 296 17.01 -0.13 6.18
CA ARG A 296 17.32 -1.56 6.09
C ARG A 296 18.30 -1.89 4.96
N ALA A 297 18.16 -1.24 3.80
CA ALA A 297 19.05 -1.47 2.66
C ALA A 297 20.50 -1.10 2.97
N GLN A 298 20.73 -0.07 3.80
CA GLN A 298 22.08 0.33 4.24
C GLN A 298 22.81 -0.78 5.03
N PHE A 299 22.06 -1.59 5.80
CA PHE A 299 22.64 -2.69 6.60
C PHE A 299 22.66 -4.04 5.88
N ARG A 300 22.29 -4.09 4.58
CA ARG A 300 22.17 -5.33 3.79
C ARG A 300 21.31 -6.41 4.48
N GLY A 301 20.28 -5.97 5.20
CA GLY A 301 19.38 -6.84 5.96
C GLY A 301 19.39 -6.58 7.48
N VAL A 302 18.67 -7.42 8.22
CA VAL A 302 18.52 -7.33 9.68
C VAL A 302 19.05 -8.62 10.31
N LYS A 303 20.25 -8.55 10.89
CA LYS A 303 20.84 -9.67 11.66
C LYS A 303 20.39 -9.65 13.12
N ASP A 304 20.53 -8.50 13.76
CA ASP A 304 20.07 -8.25 15.13
C ASP A 304 18.89 -7.28 15.12
N LYS A 305 17.69 -7.81 15.40
CA LYS A 305 16.44 -7.05 15.33
C LYS A 305 16.34 -5.99 16.41
N ALA A 306 16.71 -6.33 17.65
CA ALA A 306 16.64 -5.41 18.76
C ALA A 306 17.60 -4.22 18.54
N PHE A 307 18.82 -4.48 18.07
CA PHE A 307 19.75 -3.40 17.76
C PHE A 307 19.35 -2.60 16.51
N PHE A 308 18.75 -3.25 15.50
CA PHE A 308 18.18 -2.54 14.35
C PHE A 308 17.08 -1.57 14.77
N LEU A 309 16.12 -2.05 15.57
CA LEU A 309 15.01 -1.26 16.07
C LEU A 309 15.49 -0.15 17.01
N TYR A 310 16.50 -0.42 17.85
CA TYR A 310 17.14 0.59 18.68
C TYR A 310 17.63 1.77 17.84
N ARG A 311 18.48 1.51 16.83
CA ARG A 311 19.01 2.57 15.95
C ARG A 311 17.90 3.31 15.21
N LEU A 312 16.85 2.60 14.78
CA LEU A 312 15.69 3.22 14.15
C LEU A 312 14.99 4.20 15.11
N THR A 313 14.78 3.80 16.36
CA THR A 313 14.13 4.65 17.38
C THR A 313 14.98 5.85 17.75
N MET A 314 16.31 5.75 17.75
CA MET A 314 17.19 6.90 17.98
C MET A 314 17.01 8.02 16.94
N LEU A 315 16.58 7.66 15.72
CA LEU A 315 16.37 8.62 14.63
C LEU A 315 14.94 9.18 14.60
N TYR A 316 13.95 8.35 14.93
CA TYR A 316 12.55 8.64 14.60
C TYR A 316 11.58 8.55 15.78
N ALA A 317 12.00 8.08 16.94
CA ALA A 317 11.18 8.10 18.16
C ALA A 317 11.45 9.35 19.00
#